data_AF-A0A2R9T1U0-F1
#
_entry.id   AF-A0A2R9T1U0-F1
#
_cell.length_a   1.000
_cell.length_b   1.000
_cell.length_c   1.000
_cell.angle_alpha   90.00
_cell.angle_beta   90.00
_cell.angle_gamma   90.00
#
_symmetry.space_group_name_H-M   'P 1'
#
loop_
_entity.id
_entity.type
_entity.pdbx_description
1 polymer ?
#
loop_
_entity_poly.entity_id
_entity_poly.type
_entity_poly.pdbx_seq_one_letter_code
_entity_poly.pdbx_strand_id
1 'polypeptide(L)'
;MTFRKISLFALTSVLLATSLIWSSEQADVDAAAPSYSVNVAGTLMNDVYIRQGKAYVPLQGLAEALGYEISYSLQVELDHFHQYDLKAPSAPHISVWGNASRGYTIVRKATQEMSVNDINIYEPELLCPEASDSCKLDESKYEGPVFTKNTLYVPVRDMAKAFNLKLTISRTKKEHVIDLSRN
;
A
#
# COMPACT_ATOMS: atom_id res chain seq x y z
N MET A 1 -87.11 21.92 21.91
CA MET A 1 -87.01 21.81 23.39
C MET A 1 -85.65 21.23 23.72
N THR A 2 -84.65 22.08 23.94
CA THR A 2 -84.17 22.61 25.24
C THR A 2 -83.06 21.77 25.86
N PHE A 3 -81.85 22.32 25.71
CA PHE A 3 -80.65 22.26 26.57
C PHE A 3 -80.72 21.52 27.92
N ARG A 4 -79.68 20.73 28.19
CA ARG A 4 -78.99 20.63 29.49
C ARG A 4 -77.47 20.66 29.22
N LYS A 5 -76.78 21.79 29.45
CA LYS A 5 -76.06 22.19 30.69
C LYS A 5 -75.00 21.15 31.11
N ILE A 6 -73.79 21.27 30.57
CA ILE A 6 -72.55 21.79 31.21
C ILE A 6 -72.10 20.97 32.43
N SER A 7 -70.91 20.37 32.33
CA SER A 7 -69.98 20.36 33.46
C SER A 7 -68.56 20.58 32.94
N LEU A 8 -68.04 21.77 33.24
CA LEU A 8 -66.62 22.10 33.19
C LEU A 8 -65.87 21.16 34.14
N PHE A 9 -64.75 20.59 33.68
CA PHE A 9 -63.52 20.61 34.45
C PHE A 9 -62.37 20.85 33.48
N ALA A 10 -61.88 22.09 33.49
CA ALA A 10 -60.59 22.44 32.94
C ALA A 10 -59.52 21.82 33.84
N LEU A 11 -58.62 21.03 33.25
CA LEU A 11 -57.26 20.93 33.78
C LEU A 11 -56.29 21.17 32.63
N THR A 12 -55.77 22.39 32.68
CA THR A 12 -54.53 22.87 32.11
C THR A 12 -53.40 21.84 32.24
N SER A 13 -52.88 21.37 31.11
CA SER A 13 -51.46 21.01 30.99
C SER A 13 -50.95 21.52 29.65
N VAL A 14 -50.42 22.74 29.71
CA VAL A 14 -49.44 23.25 28.75
C VAL A 14 -48.20 22.37 28.90
N LEU A 15 -47.90 21.56 27.89
CA LEU A 15 -46.54 21.07 27.65
C LEU A 15 -46.10 21.67 26.33
N LEU A 16 -45.34 22.76 26.45
CA LEU A 16 -44.48 23.27 25.40
C LEU A 16 -43.52 22.14 24.98
N ALA A 17 -43.82 21.44 23.90
CA ALA A 17 -42.79 20.74 23.15
C ALA A 17 -42.05 21.81 22.34
N THR A 18 -41.06 22.44 22.98
CA THR A 18 -40.03 23.20 22.29
C THR A 18 -39.44 22.30 21.21
N SER A 19 -39.56 22.75 19.96
CA SER A 19 -38.91 22.17 18.79
C SER A 19 -37.40 22.11 19.04
N LEU A 20 -36.90 20.94 19.42
CA LEU A 20 -35.50 20.58 19.19
C LEU A 20 -35.39 20.38 17.68
N ILE A 21 -35.11 21.48 16.97
CA ILE A 21 -34.46 21.40 15.67
C ILE A 21 -33.07 20.86 15.99
N TRP A 22 -32.98 19.53 16.07
CA TRP A 22 -31.71 18.85 15.95
C TRP A 22 -31.27 19.15 14.53
N SER A 23 -30.48 20.21 14.37
CA SER A 23 -29.54 20.30 13.27
C SER A 23 -28.65 19.08 13.41
N SER A 24 -29.08 17.96 12.81
CA SER A 24 -28.13 16.97 12.37
C SER A 24 -27.27 17.73 11.37
N GLU A 25 -26.08 18.16 11.83
CA GLU A 25 -24.96 18.23 10.92
C GLU A 25 -24.99 16.90 10.18
N GLN A 26 -25.42 16.95 8.93
CA GLN A 26 -25.17 15.89 7.97
C GLN A 26 -23.66 15.73 7.99
N ALA A 27 -23.19 14.79 8.80
CA ALA A 27 -21.85 14.28 8.71
C ALA A 27 -21.69 13.90 7.24
N ASP A 28 -20.78 14.60 6.55
CA ASP A 28 -20.41 14.36 5.16
C ASP A 28 -20.29 12.85 4.94
N VAL A 29 -21.32 12.25 4.33
CA VAL A 29 -21.34 10.81 4.00
C VAL A 29 -20.50 10.56 2.73
N ASP A 30 -19.82 11.59 2.19
CA ASP A 30 -18.95 11.52 1.03
C ASP A 30 -17.50 11.91 1.33
N ALA A 31 -16.99 11.57 2.53
CA ALA A 31 -15.54 11.47 2.71
C ALA A 31 -15.03 10.25 1.92
N ALA A 32 -14.88 10.39 0.60
CA ALA A 32 -14.18 9.43 -0.24
C ALA A 32 -12.88 9.03 0.46
N ALA A 33 -12.60 7.72 0.51
CA ALA A 33 -11.37 7.22 1.11
C ALA A 33 -10.18 8.03 0.55
N PRO A 34 -9.25 8.48 1.41
CA PRO A 34 -8.21 9.38 0.97
C PRO A 34 -7.42 8.70 -0.16
N SER A 35 -7.33 9.40 -1.28
CA SER A 35 -6.56 8.93 -2.44
C SER A 35 -5.07 8.90 -2.10
N TYR A 36 -4.35 7.94 -2.69
CA TYR A 36 -2.91 7.86 -2.58
C TYR A 36 -2.30 8.12 -3.95
N SER A 37 -1.36 9.05 -4.00
CA SER A 37 -0.51 9.24 -5.18
C SER A 37 0.95 9.02 -4.79
N VAL A 38 1.70 8.48 -5.75
CA VAL A 38 3.14 8.33 -5.61
C VAL A 38 3.80 9.14 -6.72
N ASN A 39 4.58 10.15 -6.38
CA ASN A 39 5.42 10.88 -7.31
C ASN A 39 6.83 10.29 -7.25
N VAL A 40 7.39 9.91 -8.40
CA VAL A 40 8.74 9.36 -8.52
C VAL A 40 9.54 10.23 -9.47
N ALA A 41 10.50 10.97 -8.93
CA ALA A 41 11.38 11.86 -9.69
C ALA A 41 10.61 12.82 -10.64
N GLY A 42 9.44 13.31 -10.22
CA GLY A 42 8.58 14.18 -11.03
C GLY A 42 7.52 13.45 -11.86
N THR A 43 7.54 12.12 -11.89
CA THR A 43 6.55 11.29 -12.59
C THR A 43 5.46 10.83 -11.62
N LEU A 44 4.22 11.25 -11.89
CA LEU A 44 3.06 10.82 -11.11
C LEU A 44 2.66 9.37 -11.46
N MET A 45 2.66 8.49 -10.47
CA MET A 45 2.15 7.13 -10.58
C MET A 45 0.72 7.08 -10.04
N ASN A 46 -0.23 6.78 -10.92
CA ASN A 46 -1.65 6.70 -10.59
C ASN A 46 -2.10 5.28 -10.20
N ASP A 47 -1.36 4.25 -10.61
CA ASP A 47 -1.65 2.86 -10.27
C ASP A 47 -1.00 2.49 -8.94
N VAL A 48 -1.57 3.02 -7.86
CA VAL A 48 -1.11 2.77 -6.50
C VAL A 48 -1.99 1.70 -5.85
N TYR A 49 -1.36 0.59 -5.48
CA TYR A 49 -2.02 -0.48 -4.74
C TYR A 49 -1.74 -0.32 -3.24
N ILE A 50 -2.80 -0.28 -2.41
CA ILE A 50 -2.68 -0.19 -0.96
C ILE A 50 -2.97 -1.56 -0.34
N ARG A 51 -2.03 -2.08 0.43
CA ARG A 51 -2.18 -3.34 1.19
C ARG A 51 -1.56 -3.19 2.57
N GLN A 52 -2.31 -3.53 3.61
CA GLN A 52 -1.85 -3.49 5.01
C GLN A 52 -1.21 -2.14 5.40
N GLY A 53 -1.79 -1.03 4.92
CA GLY A 53 -1.28 0.32 5.21
C GLY A 53 0.01 0.71 4.48
N LYS A 54 0.52 -0.13 3.56
CA LYS A 54 1.65 0.18 2.69
C LYS A 54 1.16 0.50 1.27
N ALA A 55 1.87 1.43 0.63
CA ALA A 55 1.69 1.75 -0.77
C ALA A 55 2.64 0.92 -1.63
N TYR A 56 2.10 0.40 -2.72
CA TYR A 56 2.81 -0.38 -3.72
C TYR A 56 2.59 0.22 -5.10
N VAL A 57 3.61 0.11 -5.94
CA VAL A 57 3.58 0.60 -7.32
C VAL A 57 4.11 -0.46 -8.28
N PRO A 58 3.73 -0.44 -9.57
CA PRO A 58 4.30 -1.32 -10.57
C PRO A 58 5.82 -1.18 -10.64
N LEU A 59 6.55 -2.30 -10.51
CA LEU A 59 8.02 -2.30 -10.57
C LEU A 59 8.55 -1.71 -11.88
N GLN A 60 7.91 -2.05 -13.00
CA GLN A 60 8.31 -1.55 -14.31
C GLN A 60 8.16 -0.02 -14.39
N GLY A 61 6.99 0.53 -14.04
CA GLY A 61 6.77 1.97 -14.06
C GLY A 61 7.69 2.73 -13.10
N LEU A 62 8.01 2.13 -11.93
CA LEU A 62 8.97 2.68 -10.99
C LEU A 62 10.39 2.73 -11.58
N ALA A 63 10.82 1.66 -12.25
CA ALA A 63 12.12 1.59 -12.91
C ALA A 63 12.23 2.63 -14.03
N GLU A 64 11.22 2.71 -14.90
CA GLU A 64 11.14 3.67 -16.00
C GLU A 64 11.21 5.12 -15.49
N ALA A 65 10.43 5.46 -14.45
CA ALA A 65 10.44 6.79 -13.84
C ALA A 65 11.80 7.20 -13.26
N LEU A 66 12.60 6.23 -12.82
CA LEU A 66 13.94 6.47 -12.26
C LEU A 66 15.07 6.39 -13.30
N GLY A 67 14.75 6.01 -14.54
CA GLY A 67 15.72 5.81 -15.62
C GLY A 67 16.51 4.51 -15.51
N TYR A 68 15.90 3.47 -14.94
CA TYR A 68 16.46 2.13 -14.85
C TYR A 68 16.00 1.24 -15.99
N GLU A 69 16.91 0.45 -16.54
CA GLU A 69 16.57 -0.68 -17.40
C GLU A 69 16.17 -1.88 -16.52
N ILE A 70 15.10 -2.57 -16.91
CA ILE A 70 14.65 -3.80 -16.26
C ILE A 70 14.91 -5.00 -17.16
N SER A 71 15.51 -6.04 -16.58
CA SER A 71 15.65 -7.34 -17.21
C SER A 71 14.89 -8.39 -16.40
N TYR A 72 14.28 -9.35 -17.09
CA TYR A 72 13.48 -10.40 -16.48
C TYR A 72 14.05 -11.76 -16.87
N SER A 73 14.12 -12.67 -15.89
CA SER A 73 14.38 -14.08 -16.11
C SER A 73 13.45 -14.95 -15.27
N LEU A 74 13.11 -16.12 -15.83
CA LEU A 74 12.42 -17.19 -15.12
C LEU A 74 13.44 -18.28 -14.83
N GLN A 75 13.73 -18.51 -13.56
CA GLN A 75 14.58 -19.60 -13.10
C GLN A 75 13.69 -20.80 -12.82
N VAL A 76 13.91 -21.86 -13.58
CA VAL A 76 13.15 -23.10 -13.47
C VAL A 76 13.99 -24.11 -12.72
N GLU A 77 13.67 -24.29 -11.44
CA GLU A 77 14.32 -25.27 -10.56
C GLU A 77 13.25 -26.27 -10.06
N LEU A 78 13.23 -26.57 -8.76
CA LEU A 78 12.13 -27.31 -8.12
C LEU A 78 10.83 -26.49 -8.13
N ASP A 79 10.95 -25.17 -7.99
CA ASP A 79 9.88 -24.19 -8.16
C ASP A 79 10.27 -23.21 -9.28
N HIS A 80 9.29 -22.48 -9.80
CA HIS A 80 9.53 -21.38 -10.73
C HIS A 80 9.80 -20.09 -9.94
N PHE A 81 10.99 -19.52 -10.10
CA PHE A 81 11.37 -18.23 -9.50
C PHE A 81 11.45 -17.15 -10.58
N HIS A 82 10.81 -16.03 -10.32
CA HIS A 82 10.91 -14.83 -11.14
C HIS A 82 12.07 -13.99 -10.61
N GLN A 83 12.93 -13.49 -11.49
CA GLN A 83 13.97 -12.54 -11.14
C GLN A 83 13.87 -11.31 -12.05
N TYR A 84 13.81 -10.14 -11.43
CA TYR A 84 13.80 -8.83 -12.06
C TYR A 84 15.05 -8.08 -11.62
N ASP A 85 15.96 -7.80 -12.55
CA ASP A 85 17.18 -7.05 -12.27
C ASP A 85 17.10 -5.66 -12.90
N LEU A 86 17.32 -4.64 -12.08
CA LEU A 86 17.20 -3.23 -12.41
C LEU A 86 18.59 -2.57 -12.41
N LYS A 87 19.02 -2.06 -13.57
CA LYS A 87 20.35 -1.45 -13.74
C LYS A 87 20.26 -0.03 -14.30
N ALA A 88 21.21 0.81 -13.87
CA ALA A 88 21.49 2.10 -14.50
C ALA A 88 22.99 2.43 -14.37
N PRO A 89 23.60 3.18 -15.32
CA PRO A 89 25.07 3.35 -15.42
C PRO A 89 25.79 3.96 -14.20
N SER A 90 25.07 4.55 -13.25
CA SER A 90 25.67 5.18 -12.07
C SER A 90 24.75 5.11 -10.84
N ALA A 91 23.98 4.03 -10.74
CA ALA A 91 23.04 3.84 -9.64
C ALA A 91 23.12 2.39 -9.11
N PRO A 92 22.64 2.13 -7.88
CA PRO A 92 22.69 0.80 -7.31
C PRO A 92 21.97 -0.23 -8.20
N HIS A 93 22.58 -1.39 -8.40
CA HIS A 93 21.92 -2.54 -9.03
C HIS A 93 20.95 -3.16 -8.02
N ILE A 94 19.71 -3.41 -8.43
CA ILE A 94 18.67 -3.95 -7.56
C ILE A 94 18.10 -5.20 -8.19
N SER A 95 17.92 -6.24 -7.39
CA SER A 95 17.29 -7.48 -7.79
C SER A 95 16.03 -7.71 -6.95
N VAL A 96 14.91 -7.97 -7.62
CA VAL A 96 13.67 -8.42 -6.99
C VAL A 96 13.42 -9.83 -7.49
N TRP A 97 13.50 -10.81 -6.61
CA TRP A 97 13.42 -12.21 -7.00
C TRP A 97 12.59 -13.03 -6.02
N GLY A 98 11.92 -14.06 -6.51
CA GLY A 98 11.03 -14.87 -5.70
C GLY A 98 9.87 -15.46 -6.48
N ASN A 99 8.87 -15.94 -5.76
CA ASN A 99 7.64 -16.48 -6.36
C ASN A 99 6.47 -16.38 -5.38
N ALA A 100 5.30 -16.85 -5.82
CA ALA A 100 4.10 -16.81 -5.00
C ALA A 100 4.16 -17.74 -3.76
N SER A 101 4.93 -18.82 -3.79
CA SER A 101 4.95 -19.81 -2.70
C SER A 101 5.95 -19.48 -1.58
N ARG A 102 7.04 -18.78 -1.91
CA ARG A 102 8.13 -18.38 -1.01
C ARG A 102 8.16 -16.87 -0.74
N GLY A 103 7.38 -16.09 -1.48
CA GLY A 103 7.45 -14.65 -1.48
C GLY A 103 8.63 -14.13 -2.32
N TYR A 104 8.67 -12.81 -2.46
CA TYR A 104 9.72 -12.07 -3.13
C TYR A 104 10.65 -11.36 -2.15
N THR A 105 11.94 -11.45 -2.44
CA THR A 105 13.06 -10.76 -1.79
C THR A 105 13.45 -9.54 -2.62
N ILE A 106 13.84 -8.46 -1.95
CA ILE A 106 14.41 -7.26 -2.58
C ILE A 106 15.85 -7.11 -2.10
N VAL A 107 16.79 -7.09 -3.04
CA VAL A 107 18.23 -7.03 -2.75
C VAL A 107 18.83 -5.85 -3.50
N ARG A 108 19.61 -5.03 -2.79
CA ARG A 108 20.56 -4.12 -3.44
C ARG A 108 21.88 -4.87 -3.62
N LYS A 109 22.27 -5.06 -4.88
CA LYS A 109 23.48 -5.76 -5.27
C LYS A 109 24.71 -4.86 -5.15
N ALA A 110 25.80 -5.38 -4.59
CA ALA A 110 27.09 -4.69 -4.58
C ALA A 110 27.86 -4.86 -5.91
N THR A 111 27.66 -5.99 -6.58
CA THR A 111 28.27 -6.32 -7.87
C THR A 111 27.22 -6.97 -8.80
N GLN A 112 27.63 -7.47 -9.96
CA GLN A 112 26.72 -8.20 -10.85
C GLN A 112 26.43 -9.63 -10.35
N GLU A 113 27.37 -10.24 -9.63
CA GLU A 113 27.24 -11.56 -9.04
C GLU A 113 26.77 -11.46 -7.59
N MET A 114 26.39 -12.59 -6.99
CA MET A 114 26.10 -12.62 -5.55
C MET A 114 27.34 -12.21 -4.77
N SER A 115 27.14 -11.32 -3.81
CA SER A 115 28.21 -10.80 -2.98
C SER A 115 27.79 -10.83 -1.52
N VAL A 116 28.75 -11.07 -0.62
CA VAL A 116 28.56 -10.90 0.82
C VAL A 116 28.24 -9.45 1.20
N ASN A 117 28.52 -8.51 0.29
CA ASN A 117 28.20 -7.10 0.44
C ASN A 117 26.82 -6.73 -0.12
N ASP A 118 26.07 -7.69 -0.66
CA ASP A 118 24.67 -7.48 -1.04
C ASP A 118 23.86 -7.11 0.20
N ILE A 119 22.93 -6.16 0.04
CA ILE A 119 22.08 -5.68 1.13
C ILE A 119 20.67 -6.19 0.89
N ASN A 120 20.20 -7.10 1.75
CA ASN A 120 18.80 -7.52 1.78
C ASN A 120 17.96 -6.35 2.29
N ILE A 121 17.17 -5.76 1.40
CA ILE A 121 16.26 -4.66 1.72
C ILE A 121 14.97 -5.22 2.32
N TYR A 122 14.50 -6.34 1.78
CA TYR A 122 13.36 -7.08 2.27
C TYR A 122 13.57 -8.57 2.01
N GLU A 123 13.28 -9.40 3.00
CA GLU A 123 13.33 -10.86 2.92
C GLU A 123 12.03 -11.43 3.52
N PRO A 124 11.34 -12.35 2.83
CA PRO A 124 10.11 -12.95 3.32
C PRO A 124 10.37 -13.84 4.54
N GLU A 125 9.47 -13.79 5.52
CA GLU A 125 9.49 -14.75 6.62
C GLU A 125 8.89 -16.08 6.17
N LEU A 126 9.58 -17.17 6.48
CA LEU A 126 9.17 -18.52 6.08
C LEU A 126 8.84 -19.36 7.32
N LEU A 127 7.73 -20.09 7.25
CA LEU A 127 7.36 -21.15 8.17
C LEU A 127 8.05 -22.44 7.74
N CYS A 128 9.09 -22.83 8.46
CA CYS A 128 9.82 -24.08 8.26
C CYS A 128 9.45 -25.07 9.37
N PRO A 129 8.77 -26.20 9.06
CA PRO A 129 8.60 -27.27 10.03
C PRO A 129 9.95 -27.82 10.52
N GLU A 130 10.02 -28.25 11.77
CA GLU A 130 11.23 -28.88 12.30
C GLU A 130 11.63 -30.10 11.44
N ALA A 131 12.92 -30.20 11.14
CA ALA A 131 13.51 -31.27 10.32
C ALA A 131 12.92 -31.40 8.90
N SER A 132 12.42 -30.31 8.30
CA SER A 132 11.97 -30.27 6.90
C SER A 132 12.60 -29.13 6.10
N ASP A 133 13.04 -29.45 4.88
CA ASP A 133 13.50 -28.44 3.90
C ASP A 133 12.32 -27.74 3.18
N SER A 134 11.09 -28.17 3.48
CA SER A 134 9.87 -27.64 2.85
C SER A 134 9.28 -26.47 3.65
N CYS A 135 9.96 -25.32 3.60
CA CYS A 135 9.39 -24.10 4.14
C CYS A 135 8.26 -23.53 3.27
N LYS A 136 7.37 -22.73 3.85
CA LYS A 136 6.35 -21.98 3.12
C LYS A 136 6.33 -20.53 3.58
N LEU A 137 5.85 -19.64 2.73
CA LEU A 137 5.68 -18.24 3.11
C LEU A 137 4.77 -18.08 4.34
N ASP A 138 5.20 -17.30 5.33
CA ASP A 138 4.31 -16.79 6.38
C ASP A 138 3.49 -15.62 5.81
N GLU A 139 2.37 -15.93 5.16
CA GLU A 139 1.50 -14.91 4.54
C GLU A 139 0.99 -13.86 5.53
N SER A 140 0.86 -14.23 6.82
CA SER A 140 0.37 -13.33 7.87
C SER A 140 1.32 -12.18 8.15
N LYS A 141 2.62 -12.38 7.89
CA LYS A 141 3.69 -11.41 8.06
C LYS A 141 4.26 -10.90 6.72
N TYR A 142 3.73 -11.40 5.61
CA TYR A 142 4.24 -11.03 4.30
C TYR A 142 3.80 -9.63 3.89
N GLU A 143 4.78 -8.73 3.76
CA GLU A 143 4.59 -7.34 3.34
C GLU A 143 5.43 -6.98 2.10
N GLY A 144 6.03 -7.99 1.44
CA GLY A 144 6.91 -7.83 0.29
C GLY A 144 6.19 -7.61 -1.04
N PRO A 145 6.91 -7.68 -2.18
CA PRO A 145 6.33 -7.55 -3.50
C PRO A 145 5.16 -8.50 -3.78
N VAL A 146 4.12 -8.01 -4.46
CA VAL A 146 2.92 -8.81 -4.76
C VAL A 146 2.69 -8.85 -6.25
N PHE A 147 2.62 -10.05 -6.82
CA PHE A 147 2.20 -10.24 -8.19
C PHE A 147 0.67 -10.29 -8.26
N THR A 148 0.05 -9.26 -8.83
CA THR A 148 -1.40 -9.16 -8.99
C THR A 148 -1.73 -8.43 -10.28
N LYS A 149 -2.88 -8.71 -10.89
CA LYS A 149 -3.28 -8.13 -12.18
C LYS A 149 -2.17 -8.22 -13.25
N ASN A 150 -1.48 -9.38 -13.28
CA ASN A 150 -0.38 -9.65 -14.20
C ASN A 150 0.80 -8.66 -14.10
N THR A 151 0.97 -8.01 -12.95
CA THR A 151 1.99 -6.99 -12.69
C THR A 151 2.62 -7.24 -11.32
N LEU A 152 3.95 -7.09 -11.24
CA LEU A 152 4.65 -7.12 -9.95
C LEU A 152 4.58 -5.72 -9.31
N TYR A 153 3.83 -5.62 -8.22
CA TYR A 153 3.76 -4.41 -7.39
C TYR A 153 4.78 -4.51 -6.26
N VAL A 154 5.56 -3.45 -6.06
CA VAL A 154 6.63 -3.40 -5.06
C VAL A 154 6.36 -2.35 -3.98
N PRO A 155 6.71 -2.62 -2.72
CA PRO A 155 6.47 -1.69 -1.62
C PRO A 155 7.34 -0.43 -1.78
N VAL A 156 6.69 0.73 -1.86
CA VAL A 156 7.32 2.02 -2.15
C VAL A 156 8.45 2.36 -1.16
N ARG A 157 8.24 2.08 0.13
CA ARG A 157 9.22 2.37 1.18
C ARG A 157 10.49 1.54 1.03
N ASP A 158 10.34 0.25 0.73
CA ASP A 158 11.50 -0.64 0.60
C ASP A 158 12.24 -0.35 -0.71
N MET A 159 11.53 -0.04 -1.79
CA MET A 159 12.19 0.42 -3.00
C MET A 159 12.90 1.76 -2.82
N ALA A 160 12.34 2.72 -2.07
CA ALA A 160 13.04 3.96 -1.74
C ALA A 160 14.37 3.66 -1.02
N LYS A 161 14.36 2.74 -0.06
CA LYS A 161 15.59 2.25 0.58
C LYS A 161 16.51 1.57 -0.40
N ALA A 162 16.02 0.76 -1.35
CA ALA A 162 16.80 0.02 -2.35
C ALA A 162 17.46 0.93 -3.40
N PHE A 163 16.79 2.01 -3.79
CA PHE A 163 17.31 3.01 -4.74
C PHE A 163 18.11 4.14 -4.08
N ASN A 164 18.15 4.19 -2.74
CA ASN A 164 18.77 5.28 -1.98
C ASN A 164 18.08 6.64 -2.22
N LEU A 165 16.76 6.61 -2.26
CA LEU A 165 15.92 7.78 -2.50
C LEU A 165 15.44 8.36 -1.16
N LYS A 166 15.23 9.67 -1.16
CA LYS A 166 14.47 10.35 -0.13
C LYS A 166 13.00 10.04 -0.32
N LEU A 167 12.34 9.57 0.74
CA LEU A 167 10.90 9.39 0.79
C LEU A 167 10.29 10.48 1.67
N THR A 168 9.37 11.26 1.11
CA THR A 168 8.56 12.20 1.88
C THR A 168 7.09 11.86 1.77
N ILE A 169 6.36 12.04 2.87
CA ILE A 169 4.92 11.83 2.91
C ILE A 169 4.30 13.14 3.32
N SER A 170 3.45 13.69 2.46
CA SER A 170 2.64 14.85 2.77
C SER A 170 1.16 14.45 2.77
N ARG A 171 0.39 15.08 3.65
CA ARG A 171 -1.03 14.82 3.80
C ARG A 171 -1.78 16.11 3.53
N THR A 172 -2.69 16.07 2.57
CA THR A 172 -3.70 17.12 2.39
C THR A 172 -5.02 16.65 3.00
N LYS A 173 -6.05 17.51 2.99
CA LYS A 173 -7.39 17.12 3.45
C LYS A 173 -8.02 15.99 2.61
N LYS A 174 -7.53 15.72 1.41
CA LYS A 174 -8.15 14.78 0.43
C LYS A 174 -7.21 13.68 -0.08
N GLU A 175 -5.91 13.79 0.18
CA GLU A 175 -4.90 12.94 -0.46
C GLU A 175 -3.66 12.75 0.43
N HIS A 176 -3.10 11.53 0.37
CA HIS A 176 -1.76 11.23 0.82
C HIS A 176 -0.83 11.20 -0.39
N VAL A 177 0.12 12.14 -0.43
CA VAL A 177 1.11 12.21 -1.50
C VAL A 177 2.43 11.66 -0.97
N ILE A 178 2.92 10.60 -1.60
CA ILE A 178 4.23 10.02 -1.35
C ILE A 178 5.17 10.50 -2.45
N ASP A 179 6.23 11.21 -2.11
CA ASP A 179 7.23 11.67 -3.07
C ASP A 179 8.56 10.94 -2.86
N LEU A 180 9.08 10.38 -3.95
CA LEU A 180 10.39 9.76 -4.04
C LEU A 180 11.29 10.65 -4.89
N SER A 181 12.33 11.18 -4.26
CA SER A 181 13.31 12.08 -4.89
C SER A 181 14.74 11.59 -4.66
N ARG A 182 15.65 11.96 -5.57
CA ARG A 182 17.09 11.75 -5.37
C ARG A 182 17.55 12.63 -4.21
N ASN A 183 18.51 12.14 -3.42
CA ASN A 183 19.18 12.93 -2.39
C ASN A 183 19.99 14.07 -2.98
#